data_AF-A0A2L2Z908-F1
#
_entry.id   AF-A0A2L2Z908-F1
#
_cell.length_a   1.000
_cell.length_b   1.000
_cell.length_c   1.000
_cell.angle_alpha   90.00
_cell.angle_beta   90.00
_cell.angle_gamma   90.00
#
_symmetry.space_group_name_H-M   'P 1'
#
loop_
_entity.id
_entity.type
_entity.pdbx_description
1 polymer ?
#
loop_
_entity_poly.entity_id
_entity_poly.type
_entity_poly.pdbx_seq_one_letter_code
_entity_poly.pdbx_strand_id
1 'polypeptide(L)'
;FTGKDPTKVDSSAAYAARWVANSMVAAQLFRRCLVQLSYAIGISEPLSISVFSFGSSDNSSYEVLIIAEVKFDLRPGSIINDLKLYTPFY
;
A
#
# COMPACT_ATOMS: atom_id res chain seq x y z
N PHE A 1 -13.09 2.28 -6.76
CA PHE A 1 -13.95 2.11 -5.58
C PHE A 1 -15.30 1.54 -5.99
N THR A 2 -16.23 2.33 -6.52
CA THR A 2 -17.61 1.88 -6.76
C THR A 2 -17.74 0.90 -7.93
N GLY A 3 -18.53 -0.16 -7.73
CA GLY A 3 -18.89 -1.15 -8.76
C GLY A 3 -17.76 -2.06 -9.24
N LYS A 4 -16.56 -1.94 -8.68
CA LYS A 4 -15.41 -2.81 -8.99
C LYS A 4 -15.27 -3.85 -7.89
N ASP A 5 -15.11 -5.10 -8.29
CA ASP A 5 -14.78 -6.17 -7.35
C ASP A 5 -13.33 -6.00 -6.81
N PRO A 6 -13.00 -6.56 -5.64
CA PRO A 6 -11.69 -6.37 -5.00
C PRO A 6 -10.49 -6.86 -5.81
N THR A 7 -10.67 -7.72 -6.82
CA THR A 7 -9.56 -8.17 -7.68
C THR A 7 -9.03 -7.06 -8.58
N LYS A 8 -9.81 -5.98 -8.79
CA LYS A 8 -9.36 -4.82 -9.56
C LYS A 8 -8.41 -3.98 -8.71
N VAL A 9 -7.13 -4.08 -9.05
CA VAL A 9 -6.02 -3.39 -8.36
C VAL A 9 -6.21 -1.88 -8.28
N ASP A 10 -6.92 -1.26 -9.22
CA ASP A 10 -7.32 0.16 -9.15
C ASP A 10 -8.03 0.53 -7.84
N SER A 11 -8.74 -0.42 -7.23
CA SER A 11 -9.49 -0.25 -6.00
C SER A 11 -8.70 -0.80 -4.80
N SER A 12 -8.34 -2.08 -4.85
CA SER A 12 -7.69 -2.77 -3.73
C SER A 12 -6.29 -2.21 -3.44
N ALA A 13 -5.46 -1.96 -4.46
CA ALA A 13 -4.14 -1.38 -4.24
C ALA A 13 -4.20 0.07 -3.76
N ALA A 14 -5.23 0.83 -4.15
CA ALA A 14 -5.44 2.18 -3.62
C ALA A 14 -5.77 2.16 -2.11
N TYR A 15 -6.62 1.22 -1.68
CA TYR A 15 -6.88 1.00 -0.25
C TYR A 15 -5.62 0.53 0.49
N ALA A 16 -4.84 -0.37 -0.09
CA ALA A 16 -3.59 -0.83 0.48
C ALA A 16 -2.57 0.31 0.62
N ALA A 17 -2.40 1.15 -0.41
CA ALA A 17 -1.51 2.31 -0.36
C ALA A 17 -1.91 3.26 0.76
N ARG A 18 -3.22 3.50 0.95
CA ARG A 18 -3.73 4.29 2.08
C ARG A 18 -3.45 3.63 3.42
N TRP A 19 -3.65 2.31 3.52
CA TRP A 19 -3.38 1.54 4.73
C TRP A 19 -1.90 1.61 5.13
N VAL A 20 -0.98 1.41 4.19
CA VAL A 20 0.46 1.55 4.39
C VAL A 20 0.80 2.97 4.87
N ALA A 21 0.35 3.99 4.13
CA ALA A 21 0.62 5.39 4.47
C ALA A 21 0.13 5.75 5.87
N ASN A 22 -1.11 5.36 6.20
CA ASN A 22 -1.69 5.64 7.51
C ASN A 22 -0.95 4.92 8.64
N SER A 23 -0.57 3.67 8.41
CA SER A 23 0.19 2.88 9.39
C SER A 23 1.55 3.49 9.69
N MET A 24 2.25 3.97 8.66
CA MET A 24 3.56 4.62 8.81
C MET A 24 3.48 5.97 9.54
N VAL A 25 2.45 6.77 9.25
CA VAL A 25 2.21 8.04 9.96
C VAL A 25 1.80 7.78 11.41
N ALA A 26 0.94 6.79 11.66
CA ALA A 26 0.54 6.39 13.00
C ALA A 26 1.72 5.85 13.84
N ALA A 27 2.68 5.20 13.19
CA ALA A 27 3.95 4.77 13.80
C ALA A 27 4.97 5.92 13.99
N GLN A 28 4.58 7.17 13.69
CA GLN A 28 5.41 8.37 13.81
C GLN A 28 6.71 8.34 12.99
N LEU A 29 6.76 7.53 11.91
CA LEU A 29 7.91 7.50 11.00
C LEU A 29 7.98 8.76 10.12
N PHE A 30 6.81 9.30 9.76
CA PHE A 30 6.67 10.51 8.94
C PHE A 30 5.54 11.38 9.45
N ARG A 31 5.64 12.69 9.22
CA ARG A 31 4.48 13.59 9.37
C ARG A 31 3.51 13.49 8.18
N ARG A 32 4.04 13.20 7.00
CA ARG A 32 3.27 12.99 5.77
C ARG A 32 4.03 12.07 4.84
N CYS A 33 3.31 11.26 4.07
CA CYS A 33 3.91 10.45 3.02
C CYS A 33 2.97 10.29 1.82
N LEU A 34 3.58 9.98 0.68
CA LEU A 34 2.91 9.48 -0.51
C LEU A 34 3.42 8.05 -0.75
N VAL A 35 2.49 7.10 -0.88
CA VAL A 35 2.79 5.72 -1.26
C VAL A 35 2.31 5.51 -2.69
N GLN A 36 3.20 5.04 -3.55
CA GLN A 36 2.93 4.72 -4.94
C GLN A 36 3.16 3.24 -5.18
N LEU A 37 2.20 2.59 -5.83
CA LEU A 37 2.26 1.18 -6.22
C LEU A 37 2.09 1.08 -7.73
N SER A 38 2.79 0.14 -8.35
CA SER A 38 2.65 -0.14 -9.79
C SER A 38 2.57 -1.65 -10.03
N TYR A 39 1.66 -2.07 -10.91
CA TYR A 39 1.42 -3.47 -11.23
C TYR A 39 1.43 -3.66 -12.75
N ALA A 40 1.91 -4.81 -13.20
CA ALA A 40 1.71 -5.28 -14.56
C ALA A 40 0.48 -6.19 -14.63
N ILE A 41 -0.18 -6.20 -15.79
CA ILE A 41 -1.30 -7.11 -16.05
C ILE A 41 -0.80 -8.56 -15.93
N GLY A 42 -1.46 -9.34 -15.05
CA GLY A 42 -1.16 -10.76 -14.86
C GLY A 42 -0.01 -11.06 -13.89
N ILE A 43 0.63 -10.05 -13.30
CA ILE A 43 1.68 -10.24 -12.27
C ILE A 43 1.09 -9.91 -10.90
N SER A 44 1.28 -10.79 -9.92
CA SER A 44 0.71 -10.61 -8.59
C SER A 44 1.53 -9.64 -7.74
N GLU A 45 2.84 -9.67 -7.90
CA GLU A 45 3.80 -8.82 -7.22
C GLU A 45 3.76 -7.40 -7.81
N PRO A 46 3.82 -6.35 -6.98
CA PRO A 46 4.01 -5.00 -7.48
C PRO A 46 5.36 -4.91 -8.21
N LEU A 47 5.37 -4.26 -9.38
CA LEU A 47 6.60 -3.92 -10.09
C LEU A 47 7.45 -2.91 -9.32
N SER A 48 6.79 -2.01 -8.59
CA SER A 48 7.45 -1.05 -7.74
C SER A 48 6.56 -0.62 -6.59
N ILE A 49 7.22 -0.37 -5.46
CA ILE A 49 6.66 0.28 -4.28
C ILE A 49 7.56 1.49 -4.02
N SER A 50 6.98 2.69 -3.95
CA SER A 50 7.73 3.91 -3.65
C SER A 50 7.06 4.66 -2.50
N VAL A 51 7.86 5.14 -1.56
CA VAL A 51 7.39 5.94 -0.42
C VAL A 51 8.14 7.27 -0.40
N PHE A 52 7.40 8.37 -0.49
CA PHE A 52 7.95 9.71 -0.45
C PHE A 52 7.52 10.40 0.85
N SER A 53 8.49 10.71 1.72
CA SER A 53 8.24 11.37 3.02
C SER A 53 8.23 12.90 2.94
N PHE A 54 8.57 13.48 1.78
CA PHE A 54 8.69 14.93 1.57
C PHE A 54 9.56 15.64 2.63
N GLY A 55 10.65 15.00 3.06
CA GLY A 55 11.57 15.52 4.07
C GLY A 55 11.01 15.51 5.49
N SER A 56 9.97 14.72 5.77
CA SER A 56 9.38 14.59 7.10
C SER A 56 9.78 13.33 7.86
N SER A 57 10.83 12.66 7.37
CA SER A 57 11.45 11.46 7.93
C SER A 57 12.84 11.78 8.46
N ASP A 58 13.22 11.17 9.58
CA ASP A 58 14.63 11.07 9.99
C ASP A 58 15.33 9.85 9.35
N ASN A 59 14.56 8.85 8.92
CA ASN A 59 15.04 7.66 8.22
C ASN A 59 15.31 7.95 6.74
N SER A 60 16.27 7.22 6.16
CA SER A 60 16.56 7.25 4.73
C SER A 60 15.42 6.64 3.91
N SER A 61 15.24 7.09 2.67
CA SER A 61 14.20 6.54 1.78
C SER A 61 14.30 5.02 1.58
N TYR A 62 15.51 4.47 1.68
CA TYR A 62 15.77 3.05 1.55
C TYR A 62 15.25 2.25 2.75
N GLU A 63 15.52 2.69 3.98
CA GLU A 63 15.02 2.04 5.19
C GLU A 63 13.49 2.02 5.24
N VAL A 64 12.88 3.13 4.82
CA VAL A 64 11.43 3.27 4.74
C VAL A 64 10.82 2.27 3.75
N LEU A 65 11.45 2.12 2.60
CA LEU A 65 11.03 1.17 1.58
C LEU A 65 11.12 -0.27 2.09
N ILE A 66 12.22 -0.63 2.76
CA ILE A 66 12.36 -1.96 3.39
C ILE A 66 11.26 -2.20 4.43
N ILE A 67 10.95 -1.21 5.26
CA ILE A 67 9.87 -1.34 6.25
C ILE A 67 8.54 -1.63 5.55
N ALA A 68 8.26 -0.96 4.42
CA ALA A 68 7.06 -1.21 3.63
C ALA A 68 7.03 -2.65 3.10
N GLU A 69 8.11 -3.11 2.47
CA GLU A 69 8.20 -4.43 1.85
C GLU A 69 8.14 -5.58 2.87
N VAL A 70 8.71 -5.39 4.07
CA VAL A 70 8.73 -6.42 5.11
C VAL A 70 7.40 -6.51 5.87
N LYS A 71 6.70 -5.39 6.05
CA LYS A 71 5.48 -5.34 6.88
C LYS A 71 4.20 -5.59 6.10
N PHE A 72 4.20 -5.34 4.80
CA PHE A 72 2.98 -5.37 4.00
C PHE A 72 3.15 -6.28 2.79
N ASP A 73 2.35 -7.34 2.73
CA ASP A 73 2.22 -8.14 1.51
C ASP A 73 1.23 -7.46 0.56
N LEU A 74 1.77 -6.76 -0.43
CA LEU A 74 0.99 -5.97 -1.37
C LEU A 74 0.54 -6.75 -2.60
N ARG A 75 0.57 -8.08 -2.58
CA ARG A 75 -0.07 -8.87 -3.64
C ARG A 75 -1.59 -8.73 -3.54
N PRO A 76 -2.34 -8.65 -4.67
CA PRO A 76 -3.78 -8.42 -4.65
C PRO A 76 -4.56 -9.40 -3.76
N GLY A 77 -4.21 -10.69 -3.79
CA GLY A 77 -4.84 -11.69 -2.93
C GLY A 77 -4.60 -11.43 -1.44
N SER A 78 -3.38 -11.08 -1.05
CA SER A 78 -3.03 -10.75 0.33
C SER A 78 -3.73 -9.49 0.80
N ILE A 79 -3.76 -8.43 -0.02
CA ILE A 79 -4.49 -7.20 0.26
C ILE A 79 -5.98 -7.48 0.54
N ILE A 80 -6.61 -8.29 -0.31
CA ILE A 80 -8.03 -8.63 -0.18
C ILE A 80 -8.29 -9.37 1.14
N ASN A 81 -7.40 -10.28 1.52
CA ASN A 81 -7.53 -11.05 2.75
C ASN A 81 -7.29 -10.19 3.99
N ASP A 82 -6.20 -9.42 4.02
CA ASP A 82 -5.78 -8.60 5.15
C ASP A 82 -6.79 -7.48 5.44
N LEU A 83 -7.32 -6.85 4.38
CA LEU A 83 -8.33 -5.80 4.48
C LEU A 83 -9.77 -6.35 4.45
N LYS A 84 -9.96 -7.67 4.38
CA LYS A 84 -11.27 -8.35 4.33
C LYS A 84 -12.22 -7.79 3.27
N LEU A 85 -11.70 -7.54 2.06
CA LEU A 85 -12.44 -6.85 1.00
C LEU A 85 -13.58 -7.68 0.37
N TYR A 86 -13.64 -9.00 0.61
CA TYR A 86 -14.79 -9.83 0.23
C TYR A 86 -15.90 -9.80 1.29
N THR A 87 -16.28 -8.61 1.71
CA THR A 87 -17.41 -8.38 2.61
C THR A 87 -18.28 -7.26 2.03
N PRO A 88 -19.58 -7.23 2.33
CA PRO A 88 -20.50 -6.24 1.77
C PRO A 88 -20.33 -4.87 2.46
N PHE A 89 -19.16 -4.26 2.30
CA PHE A 89 -18.84 -2.90 2.74
C PHE A 89 -18.37 -2.05 1.54
N TYR A 90 -19.28 -1.74 0.60
CA TYR A 90 -19.01 -0.80 -0.51
C TYR A 90 -20.27 -0.06 -0.94
#